data_AF-A0A956I255-F1
#
_entry.id   AF-A0A956I255-F1
#
_cell.length_a   1.000
_cell.length_b   1.000
_cell.length_c   1.000
_cell.angle_alpha   90.00
_cell.angle_beta   90.00
_cell.angle_gamma   90.00
#
_symmetry.space_group_name_H-M   'P 1'
#
loop_
_entity.id
_entity.type
_entity.pdbx_description
1 polymer ?
#
loop_
_entity_poly.entity_id
_entity_poly.type
_entity_poly.pdbx_seq_one_letter_code
_entity_poly.pdbx_strand_id
1 'polypeptide(L)'
;MAWRCASLALAMLVLGASGAQAQAPLITGLGGPAGFGIDTLPPDDDGSSAPISLTAAFPSGLEFFGTRYPDLFVNINGNVSFAMPLMTFTPMPFPVASQPMIAAWWGDVDTRGVAPADENAVYWSVEPGRFIATWYRVGYFDSHVDLVNSFQIVLTDESAVGAAGDFDVEIRYEQLEWTTGDASDGVGGLGGTPAQAGFDAGNTRDFLALPGSLTSAVLALETTSNVGIPGVWRFQIRSGAVTICGNGVLEAGEDCDDGNTTPGDGCGARCNTERVLGAGCLFDPDCRSGFCVTGVCCDSACVGDCEFCAPATGRCSPELSGTPCRDFAGVCDAIEVCDGVARSCPPDLPEPDGTSCTDEDACNGDEVCFAGSCVLGSPPDCDDLDPCTADACDPTTGCLNDPIPGCMPDAGPLPDGGPSDGGGVDGGGFDAGTTDAGAIDAGTTDAGVSDAGTTDAGGMDAGVPVDAALDPGTPRGSGIACAARPGRAPAGAALALFALGLVLRRRKR
;
A
#
# COMPACT_ATOMS: atom_id res chain seq x y z
N MET A 1 12.70 66.72 49.23
CA MET A 1 11.67 66.55 48.20
C MET A 1 12.29 65.79 47.05
N ALA A 2 11.71 64.65 46.65
CA ALA A 2 12.19 63.87 45.51
C ALA A 2 10.99 63.15 44.89
N TRP A 3 10.51 63.63 43.76
CA TRP A 3 9.45 63.01 42.97
C TRP A 3 10.00 62.62 41.60
N ARG A 4 9.86 61.34 41.26
CA ARG A 4 10.29 60.78 39.98
C ARG A 4 9.16 60.93 38.97
N CYS A 5 9.40 61.61 37.86
CA CYS A 5 8.62 61.36 36.65
C CYS A 5 9.30 60.22 35.89
N ALA A 6 8.67 59.04 35.91
CA ALA A 6 9.09 57.92 35.07
C ALA A 6 8.47 58.09 33.69
N SER A 7 9.29 58.40 32.68
CA SER A 7 8.84 58.39 31.28
C SER A 7 8.52 56.96 30.89
N LEU A 8 7.27 56.66 30.52
CA LEU A 8 6.95 55.39 29.89
C LEU A 8 7.61 55.35 28.51
N ALA A 9 8.61 54.48 28.36
CA ALA A 9 9.06 54.07 27.04
C ALA A 9 7.95 53.21 26.42
N LEU A 10 7.15 53.80 25.52
CA LEU A 10 6.18 53.06 24.72
C LEU A 10 6.95 52.24 23.69
N ALA A 11 7.43 51.07 24.10
CA ALA A 11 7.98 50.08 23.19
C ALA A 11 6.85 49.62 22.25
N MET A 12 6.79 50.19 21.05
CA MET A 12 6.06 49.57 19.95
C MET A 12 6.74 48.24 19.64
N LEU A 13 6.18 47.15 20.19
CA LEU A 13 6.37 45.85 19.57
C LEU A 13 5.77 45.96 18.17
N VAL A 14 6.64 46.16 17.18
CA VAL A 14 6.34 45.74 15.83
C VAL A 14 6.30 44.22 15.89
N LEU A 15 5.11 43.69 16.19
CA LEU A 15 4.76 42.32 15.85
C LEU A 15 4.84 42.24 14.33
N GLY A 16 6.03 41.89 13.83
CA GLY A 16 6.22 41.54 12.44
C GLY A 16 5.25 40.42 12.12
N ALA A 17 4.23 40.73 11.33
CA ALA A 17 3.27 39.74 10.89
C ALA A 17 3.98 38.83 9.87
N SER A 18 4.64 37.79 10.35
CA SER A 18 5.09 36.65 9.56
C SER A 18 3.88 35.82 9.13
N GLY A 19 2.96 36.46 8.40
CA GLY A 19 2.00 35.78 7.55
C GLY A 19 2.78 35.15 6.41
N ALA A 20 2.48 33.88 6.13
CA ALA A 20 3.29 33.09 5.21
C ALA A 20 3.28 33.66 3.79
N GLN A 21 4.43 33.61 3.11
CA GLN A 21 4.45 33.44 1.67
C GLN A 21 4.82 32.00 1.36
N ALA A 22 3.93 31.37 0.63
CA ALA A 22 4.06 30.02 0.15
C ALA A 22 5.12 29.97 -0.96
N GLN A 23 6.08 29.06 -0.82
CA GLN A 23 7.20 28.80 -1.72
C GLN A 23 7.48 27.29 -1.64
N ALA A 24 7.91 26.66 -2.74
CA ALA A 24 8.22 25.24 -2.77
C ALA A 24 9.71 25.00 -2.47
N PRO A 25 10.09 24.39 -1.31
CA PRO A 25 11.49 24.17 -0.98
C PRO A 25 12.17 23.29 -2.04
N LEU A 26 13.39 23.60 -2.45
CA LEU A 26 14.11 22.78 -3.41
C LEU A 26 14.50 21.42 -2.81
N ILE A 27 14.57 20.39 -3.66
CA ILE A 27 15.01 19.04 -3.28
C ILE A 27 16.52 19.07 -3.08
N THR A 28 16.95 19.00 -1.83
CA THR A 28 18.35 18.90 -1.38
C THR A 28 18.75 17.47 -1.05
N GLY A 29 20.04 17.21 -0.87
CA GLY A 29 20.60 15.92 -0.46
C GLY A 29 21.17 15.10 -1.62
N LEU A 30 21.19 15.67 -2.82
CA LEU A 30 21.63 15.06 -4.09
C LEU A 30 23.17 15.04 -4.23
N GLY A 31 23.90 15.30 -3.15
CA GLY A 31 25.36 15.48 -3.14
C GLY A 31 25.81 16.84 -3.68
N GLY A 32 27.13 16.96 -3.87
CA GLY A 32 27.79 18.22 -4.23
C GLY A 32 27.90 19.22 -3.07
N PRO A 33 28.51 20.39 -3.30
CA PRO A 33 28.71 21.40 -2.26
C PRO A 33 27.40 22.13 -1.91
N ALA A 34 26.55 22.42 -2.89
CA ALA A 34 25.23 23.03 -2.70
C ALA A 34 24.15 22.03 -2.23
N GLY A 35 24.40 20.72 -2.31
CA GLY A 35 23.41 19.68 -2.01
C GLY A 35 22.41 19.39 -3.14
N PHE A 36 22.58 20.01 -4.32
CA PHE A 36 21.70 19.90 -5.50
C PHE A 36 22.23 18.98 -6.62
N GLY A 37 23.40 18.36 -6.43
CA GLY A 37 24.06 17.54 -7.44
C GLY A 37 25.57 17.72 -7.41
N ILE A 38 26.32 16.69 -7.81
CA ILE A 38 27.79 16.79 -7.98
C ILE A 38 28.20 17.45 -9.30
N ASP A 39 27.31 17.42 -10.29
CA ASP A 39 27.53 18.02 -11.61
C ASP A 39 26.96 19.45 -11.64
N THR A 40 27.67 20.34 -12.34
CA THR A 40 27.32 21.76 -12.49
C THR A 40 27.72 22.27 -13.86
N LEU A 41 27.00 23.25 -14.39
CA LEU A 41 27.52 24.09 -15.47
C LEU A 41 28.64 25.00 -14.92
N PRO A 42 29.65 25.36 -15.74
CA PRO A 42 30.56 26.46 -15.42
C PRO A 42 29.83 27.81 -15.56
N PRO A 43 30.31 28.88 -14.90
CA PRO A 43 29.78 30.24 -15.08
C PRO A 43 29.78 30.68 -16.56
N ASP A 44 28.57 30.86 -17.11
CA ASP A 44 28.28 31.21 -18.50
C ASP A 44 26.89 31.90 -18.62
N ASP A 45 26.54 32.25 -19.85
CA ASP A 45 25.43 33.12 -20.25
C ASP A 45 24.38 32.31 -21.03
N ASP A 46 24.53 32.16 -22.35
CA ASP A 46 23.74 31.26 -23.21
C ASP A 46 24.18 29.77 -23.14
N GLY A 47 24.84 29.38 -22.05
CA GLY A 47 25.52 28.09 -21.92
C GLY A 47 24.60 26.87 -21.93
N SER A 48 25.16 25.70 -22.26
CA SER A 48 24.48 24.40 -22.21
C SER A 48 25.45 23.30 -21.81
N SER A 49 24.92 22.25 -21.16
CA SER A 49 25.62 20.98 -20.96
C SER A 49 25.96 20.31 -22.30
N ALA A 50 26.89 19.36 -22.26
CA ALA A 50 26.92 18.26 -23.23
C ALA A 50 25.66 17.37 -23.07
N PRO A 51 25.39 16.39 -23.96
CA PRO A 51 24.29 15.45 -23.74
C PRO A 51 24.49 14.69 -22.42
N ILE A 52 23.53 14.85 -21.49
CA ILE A 52 23.48 14.14 -20.20
C ILE A 52 22.67 12.88 -20.43
N SER A 53 23.29 11.70 -20.26
CA SER A 53 22.58 10.45 -20.48
C SER A 53 21.69 10.06 -19.32
N LEU A 54 20.42 9.84 -19.65
CA LEU A 54 19.35 9.51 -18.71
C LEU A 54 19.28 8.02 -18.39
N THR A 55 20.07 7.17 -19.06
CA THR A 55 20.03 5.70 -18.98
C THR A 55 20.02 5.12 -17.55
N ALA A 56 20.63 5.81 -16.57
CA ALA A 56 20.61 5.40 -15.16
C ALA A 56 19.27 5.69 -14.45
N ALA A 57 18.57 6.75 -14.85
CA ALA A 57 17.27 7.16 -14.32
C ALA A 57 16.10 6.53 -15.08
N PHE A 58 16.19 6.54 -16.42
CA PHE A 58 15.18 6.07 -17.37
C PHE A 58 15.83 5.04 -18.32
N PRO A 59 15.89 3.74 -17.96
CA PRO A 59 16.59 2.73 -18.74
C PRO A 59 16.04 2.51 -20.17
N SER A 60 14.79 2.93 -20.41
CA SER A 60 14.15 2.93 -21.74
C SER A 60 14.16 4.30 -22.44
N GLY A 61 14.76 5.33 -21.82
CA GLY A 61 14.61 6.74 -22.24
C GLY A 61 13.19 7.29 -22.03
N LEU A 62 13.08 8.61 -21.95
CA LEU A 62 11.81 9.35 -21.83
C LEU A 62 11.01 9.27 -23.12
N GLU A 63 9.72 8.92 -23.09
CA GLU A 63 8.83 9.05 -24.25
C GLU A 63 8.06 10.37 -24.18
N PHE A 64 8.49 11.36 -24.97
CA PHE A 64 7.93 12.70 -25.01
C PHE A 64 7.38 12.97 -26.42
N PHE A 65 6.05 13.07 -26.53
CA PHE A 65 5.32 13.36 -27.77
C PHE A 65 5.71 12.50 -28.98
N GLY A 66 5.76 11.19 -28.75
CA GLY A 66 6.03 10.17 -29.77
C GLY A 66 7.51 10.04 -30.17
N THR A 67 8.42 10.74 -29.48
CA THR A 67 9.87 10.59 -29.63
C THR A 67 10.47 10.12 -28.32
N ARG A 68 11.46 9.21 -28.40
CA ARG A 68 12.10 8.58 -27.25
C ARG A 68 13.52 9.11 -27.06
N TYR A 69 13.77 9.74 -25.91
CA TYR A 69 15.00 10.47 -25.62
C TYR A 69 15.83 9.74 -24.53
N PRO A 70 16.99 9.16 -24.88
CA PRO A 70 17.90 8.53 -23.91
C PRO A 70 18.82 9.54 -23.21
N ASP A 71 18.88 10.78 -23.70
CA ASP A 71 19.73 11.86 -23.22
C ASP A 71 18.94 13.19 -23.23
N LEU A 72 19.37 14.18 -22.44
CA LEU A 72 18.88 15.58 -22.51
C LEU A 72 20.02 16.60 -22.39
N PHE A 73 19.69 17.88 -22.51
CA PHE A 73 20.58 19.02 -22.27
C PHE A 73 20.02 19.90 -21.16
N VAL A 74 20.88 20.40 -20.27
CA VAL A 74 20.55 21.45 -19.29
C VAL A 74 21.14 22.76 -19.80
N ASN A 75 20.29 23.78 -19.98
CA ASN A 75 20.67 25.09 -20.52
C ASN A 75 20.68 26.13 -19.38
N ILE A 76 21.61 27.10 -19.40
CA ILE A 76 21.72 28.17 -18.38
C ILE A 76 20.39 28.94 -18.27
N ASN A 77 19.76 29.24 -19.41
CA ASN A 77 18.47 29.92 -19.57
C ASN A 77 17.24 29.08 -19.11
N GLY A 78 17.31 28.49 -17.92
CA GLY A 78 16.22 27.92 -17.11
C GLY A 78 15.36 26.80 -17.74
N ASN A 79 15.92 26.03 -18.67
CA ASN A 79 15.19 24.95 -19.35
C ASN A 79 16.06 23.71 -19.60
N VAL A 80 15.42 22.54 -19.71
CA VAL A 80 16.01 21.34 -20.32
C VAL A 80 15.44 21.11 -21.71
N SER A 81 16.29 20.69 -22.65
CA SER A 81 15.89 20.39 -24.03
C SER A 81 16.33 18.99 -24.45
N PHE A 82 15.59 18.37 -25.38
CA PHE A 82 15.76 16.95 -25.71
C PHE A 82 16.43 16.68 -27.06
N ALA A 83 16.19 17.52 -28.07
CA ALA A 83 16.76 17.33 -29.41
C ALA A 83 18.15 17.98 -29.59
N MET A 84 18.36 19.15 -28.97
CA MET A 84 19.57 19.96 -29.10
C MET A 84 19.62 21.06 -28.01
N PRO A 85 20.81 21.58 -27.66
CA PRO A 85 20.99 22.75 -26.80
C PRO A 85 20.13 23.95 -27.21
N LEU A 86 19.70 24.75 -26.23
CA LEU A 86 18.94 25.99 -26.44
C LEU A 86 19.68 27.22 -25.89
N MET A 87 20.49 27.82 -26.76
CA MET A 87 21.31 29.02 -26.54
C MET A 87 20.53 30.30 -26.90
N THR A 88 19.28 30.43 -26.44
CA THR A 88 18.44 31.60 -26.74
C THR A 88 17.93 32.18 -25.44
N PHE A 89 18.33 33.40 -25.13
CA PHE A 89 18.00 34.11 -23.89
C PHE A 89 16.60 34.73 -23.91
N THR A 90 16.25 35.53 -24.92
CA THR A 90 14.91 36.12 -25.04
C THR A 90 13.89 35.04 -25.42
N PRO A 91 12.88 34.77 -24.57
CA PRO A 91 11.93 33.69 -24.81
C PRO A 91 10.92 34.04 -25.91
N MET A 92 10.33 33.00 -26.49
CA MET A 92 9.23 33.10 -27.45
C MET A 92 7.99 32.36 -26.95
N PRO A 93 6.76 32.76 -27.35
CA PRO A 93 5.57 31.99 -27.03
C PRO A 93 5.65 30.58 -27.62
N PHE A 94 5.33 29.58 -26.81
CA PHE A 94 5.09 28.23 -27.31
C PHE A 94 3.86 28.23 -28.27
N PRO A 95 3.85 27.41 -29.34
CA PRO A 95 4.83 26.39 -29.63
C PRO A 95 5.98 26.83 -30.58
N VAL A 96 7.20 26.40 -30.26
CA VAL A 96 8.45 26.60 -31.00
C VAL A 96 8.76 25.35 -31.82
N ALA A 97 8.70 25.47 -33.15
CA ALA A 97 8.92 24.34 -34.05
C ALA A 97 10.32 23.70 -33.89
N SER A 98 10.34 22.36 -33.81
CA SER A 98 11.52 21.49 -33.71
C SER A 98 12.35 21.61 -32.42
N GLN A 99 11.89 22.32 -31.39
CA GLN A 99 12.61 22.48 -30.12
C GLN A 99 11.84 21.85 -28.94
N PRO A 100 11.87 20.52 -28.76
CA PRO A 100 11.26 19.85 -27.61
C PRO A 100 12.00 20.19 -26.32
N MET A 101 11.28 20.72 -25.32
CA MET A 101 11.84 21.22 -24.06
C MET A 101 10.84 21.23 -22.90
N ILE A 102 11.37 21.27 -21.67
CA ILE A 102 10.64 21.64 -20.46
C ILE A 102 11.36 22.86 -19.87
N ALA A 103 10.63 23.95 -19.70
CA ALA A 103 11.13 25.22 -19.19
C ALA A 103 10.52 25.50 -17.82
N ALA A 104 11.31 25.40 -16.75
CA ALA A 104 10.92 26.01 -15.49
C ALA A 104 10.91 27.54 -15.63
N TRP A 105 11.88 28.09 -16.36
CA TRP A 105 12.10 29.52 -16.48
C TRP A 105 12.91 29.86 -17.73
N TRP A 106 12.31 29.73 -18.92
CA TRP A 106 13.01 30.16 -20.14
C TRP A 106 13.10 31.68 -20.16
N GLY A 107 14.30 32.19 -19.90
CA GLY A 107 14.64 33.60 -19.82
C GLY A 107 16.15 33.81 -19.71
N ASP A 108 16.52 35.08 -19.64
CA ASP A 108 17.87 35.65 -19.84
C ASP A 108 18.73 35.57 -18.55
N VAL A 109 19.25 34.37 -18.26
CA VAL A 109 19.95 34.00 -17.01
C VAL A 109 21.46 34.20 -17.16
N ASP A 110 22.12 34.84 -16.19
CA ASP A 110 23.58 35.04 -16.22
C ASP A 110 24.28 34.55 -14.94
N THR A 111 25.06 33.47 -15.07
CA THR A 111 25.80 32.85 -13.96
C THR A 111 27.22 33.39 -13.77
N ARG A 112 27.65 34.39 -14.56
CA ARG A 112 28.98 35.02 -14.49
C ARG A 112 29.08 36.07 -13.37
N GLY A 113 27.95 36.55 -12.85
CA GLY A 113 27.85 37.52 -11.77
C GLY A 113 28.44 37.01 -10.44
N VAL A 114 29.15 37.89 -9.71
CA VAL A 114 29.93 37.51 -8.51
C VAL A 114 29.03 37.33 -7.29
N ALA A 115 28.54 36.10 -7.11
CA ALA A 115 27.76 35.64 -5.96
C ALA A 115 28.65 35.05 -4.84
N PRO A 116 28.07 34.71 -3.67
CA PRO A 116 28.66 33.77 -2.71
C PRO A 116 29.03 32.41 -3.34
N ALA A 117 29.82 31.62 -2.61
CA ALA A 117 30.17 30.27 -3.06
C ALA A 117 28.92 29.38 -3.16
N ASP A 118 28.88 28.57 -4.22
CA ASP A 118 27.81 27.59 -4.50
C ASP A 118 26.42 28.22 -4.74
N GLU A 119 26.39 29.51 -5.12
CA GLU A 119 25.22 30.28 -5.57
C GLU A 119 25.42 30.83 -6.99
N ASN A 120 24.35 31.33 -7.61
CA ASN A 120 24.31 31.75 -9.02
C ASN A 120 24.80 30.66 -9.98
N ALA A 121 24.30 29.43 -9.79
CA ALA A 121 24.81 28.24 -10.45
C ALA A 121 23.69 27.25 -10.85
N VAL A 122 24.02 26.37 -11.80
CA VAL A 122 23.09 25.38 -12.37
C VAL A 122 23.64 23.97 -12.17
N TYR A 123 22.95 23.19 -11.33
CA TYR A 123 23.32 21.84 -10.92
C TYR A 123 22.40 20.77 -11.52
N TRP A 124 22.85 19.52 -11.59
CA TRP A 124 21.96 18.39 -11.84
C TRP A 124 22.38 17.10 -11.11
N SER A 125 21.42 16.17 -10.98
CA SER A 125 21.62 14.81 -10.48
C SER A 125 20.88 13.80 -11.37
N VAL A 126 21.52 12.66 -11.61
CA VAL A 126 20.94 11.50 -12.33
C VAL A 126 20.93 10.31 -11.37
N GLU A 127 19.75 9.89 -10.94
CA GLU A 127 19.54 8.88 -9.90
C GLU A 127 18.63 7.76 -10.44
N PRO A 128 18.70 6.52 -9.91
CA PRO A 128 17.77 5.47 -10.32
C PRO A 128 16.30 5.89 -10.18
N GLY A 129 15.58 5.91 -11.31
CA GLY A 129 14.19 6.38 -11.40
C GLY A 129 13.97 7.90 -11.41
N ARG A 130 15.01 8.74 -11.39
CA ARG A 130 14.82 10.21 -11.30
C ARG A 130 15.96 11.05 -11.90
N PHE A 131 15.59 12.14 -12.57
CA PHE A 131 16.50 13.24 -12.94
C PHE A 131 16.08 14.53 -12.23
N ILE A 132 17.03 15.35 -11.78
CA ILE A 132 16.78 16.69 -11.26
C ILE A 132 17.77 17.68 -11.89
N ALA A 133 17.28 18.82 -12.39
CA ALA A 133 18.06 20.01 -12.69
C ALA A 133 17.64 21.16 -11.77
N THR A 134 18.62 21.92 -11.27
CA THR A 134 18.44 23.00 -10.29
C THR A 134 19.14 24.26 -10.76
N TRP A 135 18.41 25.37 -10.83
CA TRP A 135 18.97 26.72 -10.99
C TRP A 135 18.85 27.39 -9.62
N TYR A 136 19.97 27.53 -8.91
CA TYR A 136 19.98 27.97 -7.51
C TYR A 136 20.50 29.40 -7.37
N ARG A 137 19.61 30.28 -6.89
CA ARG A 137 19.84 31.72 -6.71
C ARG A 137 20.48 32.37 -7.93
N VAL A 138 19.95 32.07 -9.12
CA VAL A 138 20.48 32.55 -10.39
C VAL A 138 20.09 33.99 -10.68
N GLY A 139 21.07 34.76 -11.15
CA GLY A 139 20.94 36.15 -11.59
C GLY A 139 20.43 36.29 -13.02
N TYR A 140 20.41 37.53 -13.50
CA TYR A 140 19.95 37.91 -14.83
C TYR A 140 21.02 38.73 -15.58
N PHE A 141 21.00 38.66 -16.91
CA PHE A 141 21.91 39.43 -17.77
C PHE A 141 21.76 40.95 -17.53
N ASP A 142 22.81 41.78 -17.44
CA ASP A 142 24.26 41.51 -17.63
C ASP A 142 24.98 41.33 -16.28
N SER A 143 25.13 40.07 -15.84
CA SER A 143 25.81 39.65 -14.61
C SER A 143 25.27 40.22 -13.30
N HIS A 144 23.98 40.55 -13.25
CA HIS A 144 23.32 41.07 -12.05
C HIS A 144 23.00 39.95 -11.04
N VAL A 145 23.24 40.24 -9.76
CA VAL A 145 23.00 39.32 -8.62
C VAL A 145 22.27 40.02 -7.47
N ASP A 146 21.58 41.12 -7.76
CA ASP A 146 20.82 41.92 -6.79
C ASP A 146 19.37 41.44 -6.60
N LEU A 147 18.83 40.73 -7.60
CA LEU A 147 17.62 39.92 -7.56
C LEU A 147 17.98 38.50 -8.01
N VAL A 148 17.39 37.46 -7.40
CA VAL A 148 17.70 36.06 -7.73
C VAL A 148 16.46 35.17 -7.83
N ASN A 149 16.54 34.16 -8.70
CA ASN A 149 15.51 33.13 -8.85
C ASN A 149 16.06 31.76 -8.43
N SER A 150 15.26 30.96 -7.73
CA SER A 150 15.58 29.57 -7.32
C SER A 150 14.48 28.62 -7.76
N PHE A 151 14.81 27.67 -8.62
CA PHE A 151 13.84 26.72 -9.18
C PHE A 151 14.46 25.38 -9.62
N GLN A 152 13.62 24.35 -9.71
CA GLN A 152 13.99 22.99 -10.12
C GLN A 152 13.05 22.43 -11.19
N ILE A 153 13.60 21.57 -12.04
CA ILE A 153 12.88 20.57 -12.84
C ILE A 153 13.22 19.19 -12.28
N VAL A 154 12.20 18.40 -11.98
CA VAL A 154 12.28 17.02 -11.51
C VAL A 154 11.54 16.15 -12.51
N LEU A 155 12.20 15.11 -13.03
CA LEU A 155 11.59 14.10 -13.90
C LEU A 155 11.64 12.76 -13.16
N THR A 156 10.52 12.07 -13.03
CA THR A 156 10.41 10.76 -12.33
C THR A 156 10.00 9.67 -13.31
N ASP A 157 10.67 8.52 -13.31
CA ASP A 157 10.31 7.36 -14.15
C ASP A 157 9.07 6.66 -13.59
N GLU A 158 8.02 6.59 -14.40
CA GLU A 158 6.76 5.92 -14.08
C GLU A 158 6.61 4.62 -14.91
N SER A 159 7.68 4.13 -15.53
CA SER A 159 7.66 2.95 -16.41
C SER A 159 7.43 1.62 -15.68
N ALA A 160 7.45 1.65 -14.35
CA ALA A 160 7.06 0.53 -13.49
C ALA A 160 5.54 0.38 -13.35
N VAL A 161 4.75 1.41 -13.70
CA VAL A 161 3.28 1.43 -13.60
C VAL A 161 2.58 1.77 -14.93
N GLY A 162 3.19 2.61 -15.77
CA GLY A 162 2.70 2.99 -17.09
C GLY A 162 3.37 2.24 -18.25
N ALA A 163 3.45 2.89 -19.41
CA ALA A 163 4.24 2.42 -20.54
C ALA A 163 5.74 2.67 -20.33
N ALA A 164 6.58 1.97 -21.09
CA ALA A 164 8.03 2.12 -20.99
C ALA A 164 8.46 3.57 -21.31
N GLY A 165 9.09 4.28 -20.38
CA GLY A 165 9.47 5.68 -20.57
C GLY A 165 8.35 6.71 -20.35
N ASP A 166 7.21 6.32 -19.79
CA ASP A 166 6.29 7.25 -19.16
C ASP A 166 6.97 7.93 -17.96
N PHE A 167 6.65 9.21 -17.72
CA PHE A 167 7.30 9.99 -16.67
C PHE A 167 6.42 11.11 -16.10
N ASP A 168 6.64 11.43 -14.84
CA ASP A 168 6.08 12.63 -14.20
C ASP A 168 7.08 13.79 -14.28
N VAL A 169 6.59 14.98 -14.65
CA VAL A 169 7.29 16.26 -14.57
C VAL A 169 6.81 16.98 -13.33
N GLU A 170 7.72 17.37 -12.45
CA GLU A 170 7.47 18.33 -11.38
C GLU A 170 8.41 19.53 -11.53
N ILE A 171 7.84 20.74 -11.48
CA ILE A 171 8.59 22.00 -11.43
C ILE A 171 8.37 22.62 -10.05
N ARG A 172 9.45 23.07 -9.41
CA ARG A 172 9.44 23.68 -8.07
C ARG A 172 10.01 25.09 -8.13
N TYR A 173 9.30 26.06 -7.57
CA TYR A 173 9.73 27.45 -7.44
C TYR A 173 9.88 27.81 -5.96
N GLU A 174 11.12 28.10 -5.55
CA GLU A 174 11.46 28.47 -4.17
C GLU A 174 11.54 29.99 -3.98
N GLN A 175 11.99 30.72 -5.00
CA GLN A 175 12.12 32.18 -4.99
C GLN A 175 12.03 32.73 -6.42
N LEU A 176 11.20 33.74 -6.66
CA LEU A 176 11.14 34.47 -7.94
C LEU A 176 11.12 35.99 -7.72
N GLU A 177 12.22 36.66 -8.04
CA GLU A 177 12.41 38.11 -7.83
C GLU A 177 12.53 38.91 -9.14
N TRP A 178 13.07 38.31 -10.20
CA TRP A 178 13.24 38.93 -11.52
C TRP A 178 12.43 38.21 -12.60
N THR A 179 12.07 38.90 -13.68
CA THR A 179 11.32 38.39 -14.85
C THR A 179 12.11 38.38 -16.16
N THR A 180 13.07 39.31 -16.33
CA THR A 180 13.64 39.68 -17.63
C THR A 180 15.08 40.21 -17.49
N GLY A 181 16.01 39.73 -18.31
CA GLY A 181 17.37 40.29 -18.42
C GLY A 181 17.45 41.53 -19.31
N ASP A 182 18.52 42.32 -19.16
CA ASP A 182 18.69 43.62 -19.83
C ASP A 182 18.78 43.51 -21.37
N ALA A 183 19.24 42.37 -21.92
CA ALA A 183 19.27 42.13 -23.37
C ALA A 183 17.88 41.86 -23.96
N SER A 184 16.93 41.42 -23.13
CA SER A 184 15.54 41.12 -23.49
C SER A 184 14.58 42.30 -23.24
N ASP A 185 15.08 43.54 -23.42
CA ASP A 185 14.43 44.83 -23.10
C ASP A 185 14.07 45.01 -21.60
N GLY A 186 14.70 44.24 -20.70
CA GLY A 186 14.58 44.40 -19.25
C GLY A 186 15.28 45.65 -18.71
N VAL A 187 14.90 46.09 -17.51
CA VAL A 187 15.63 47.10 -16.73
C VAL A 187 15.56 46.72 -15.24
N GLY A 188 16.68 46.29 -14.67
CA GLY A 188 16.73 45.89 -13.25
C GLY A 188 15.86 44.67 -12.97
N GLY A 189 16.03 43.64 -13.80
CA GLY A 189 15.34 42.35 -13.71
C GLY A 189 13.89 42.36 -14.20
N LEU A 190 13.30 43.49 -14.56
CA LEU A 190 11.86 43.62 -14.83
C LEU A 190 11.55 44.32 -16.16
N GLY A 191 10.40 44.02 -16.75
CA GLY A 191 9.91 44.65 -17.99
C GLY A 191 10.19 43.81 -19.24
N GLY A 192 10.51 44.46 -20.36
CA GLY A 192 10.91 43.82 -21.62
C GLY A 192 10.03 42.66 -22.09
N THR A 193 10.66 41.52 -22.37
CA THR A 193 10.02 40.23 -22.67
C THR A 193 10.24 39.24 -21.52
N PRO A 194 9.30 39.12 -20.56
CA PRO A 194 9.41 38.24 -19.40
C PRO A 194 9.56 36.75 -19.73
N ALA A 195 10.05 35.97 -18.78
CA ALA A 195 10.25 34.52 -18.90
C ALA A 195 9.01 33.73 -19.37
N GLN A 196 9.26 32.64 -20.10
CA GLN A 196 8.28 31.63 -20.53
C GLN A 196 8.47 30.36 -19.70
N ALA A 197 7.39 29.80 -19.15
CA ALA A 197 7.44 28.57 -18.36
C ALA A 197 6.46 27.50 -18.90
N GLY A 198 6.73 26.23 -18.62
CA GLY A 198 5.90 25.07 -18.99
C GLY A 198 6.68 24.05 -19.84
N PHE A 199 6.07 23.53 -20.90
CA PHE A 199 6.72 22.59 -21.82
C PHE A 199 6.31 22.82 -23.27
N ASP A 200 7.13 22.31 -24.18
CA ASP A 200 6.88 22.31 -25.62
C ASP A 200 7.32 20.97 -26.22
N ALA A 201 6.46 20.31 -26.99
CA ALA A 201 6.79 19.07 -27.70
C ALA A 201 7.71 19.29 -28.92
N GLY A 202 7.97 20.54 -29.31
CA GLY A 202 8.63 20.89 -30.57
C GLY A 202 7.80 20.56 -31.83
N ASN A 203 6.58 20.04 -31.68
CA ASN A 203 5.79 19.48 -32.77
C ASN A 203 4.73 20.45 -33.34
N THR A 204 4.73 21.72 -32.90
CA THR A 204 3.79 22.80 -33.27
C THR A 204 2.33 22.61 -32.86
N ARG A 205 2.01 21.57 -32.08
CA ARG A 205 0.66 21.25 -31.61
C ARG A 205 0.57 21.16 -30.09
N ASP A 206 1.46 20.40 -29.47
CA ASP A 206 1.37 20.04 -28.06
C ASP A 206 2.36 20.86 -27.23
N PHE A 207 1.84 21.70 -26.34
CA PHE A 207 2.61 22.57 -25.47
C PHE A 207 1.74 23.03 -24.30
N LEU A 208 2.36 23.53 -23.24
CA LEU A 208 1.68 24.24 -22.15
C LEU A 208 2.52 25.45 -21.76
N ALA A 209 1.89 26.62 -21.71
CA ALA A 209 2.45 27.80 -21.07
C ALA A 209 1.87 27.92 -19.65
N LEU A 210 2.70 28.05 -18.62
CA LEU A 210 2.21 28.26 -17.26
C LEU A 210 1.61 29.67 -17.10
N PRO A 211 0.62 29.86 -16.20
CA PRO A 211 -0.02 31.15 -15.99
C PRO A 211 0.98 32.29 -15.75
N GLY A 212 0.80 33.40 -16.45
CA GLY A 212 1.68 34.56 -16.34
C GLY A 212 2.91 34.56 -17.25
N SER A 213 3.25 33.45 -17.93
CA SER A 213 4.36 33.39 -18.92
C SER A 213 4.32 34.56 -19.91
N LEU A 214 5.49 35.13 -20.24
CA LEU A 214 5.68 36.34 -21.06
C LEU A 214 5.01 37.61 -20.50
N THR A 215 4.67 37.63 -19.21
CA THR A 215 4.16 38.81 -18.50
C THR A 215 4.81 38.95 -17.13
N SER A 216 4.69 40.12 -16.49
CA SER A 216 5.16 40.31 -15.11
C SER A 216 4.43 39.45 -14.07
N ALA A 217 3.35 38.75 -14.44
CA ALA A 217 2.65 37.82 -13.56
C ALA A 217 3.35 36.46 -13.44
N VAL A 218 4.41 36.18 -14.23
CA VAL A 218 5.19 34.92 -14.14
C VAL A 218 5.84 34.72 -12.75
N LEU A 219 6.09 35.80 -11.99
CA LEU A 219 6.55 35.72 -10.59
C LEU A 219 5.54 35.01 -9.67
N ALA A 220 4.25 35.02 -10.02
CA ALA A 220 3.22 34.37 -9.19
C ALA A 220 3.36 32.84 -9.14
N LEU A 221 4.19 32.23 -10.00
CA LEU A 221 4.41 30.78 -10.03
C LEU A 221 4.98 30.22 -8.71
N GLU A 222 5.66 31.02 -7.87
CA GLU A 222 6.10 30.61 -6.52
C GLU A 222 4.93 30.46 -5.54
N THR A 223 3.85 31.23 -5.72
CA THR A 223 2.67 31.26 -4.80
C THR A 223 1.44 30.52 -5.35
N THR A 224 1.49 30.07 -6.60
CA THR A 224 0.39 29.39 -7.30
C THR A 224 0.80 27.97 -7.71
N SER A 225 -0.18 27.16 -8.14
CA SER A 225 0.00 25.72 -8.40
C SER A 225 -1.20 25.16 -9.19
N ASN A 226 -0.99 24.07 -9.93
CA ASN A 226 -2.07 23.23 -10.46
C ASN A 226 -2.39 22.01 -9.59
N VAL A 227 -1.64 21.75 -8.51
CA VAL A 227 -1.82 20.60 -7.59
C VAL A 227 -2.06 21.03 -6.13
N GLY A 228 -2.50 22.28 -5.92
CA GLY A 228 -2.83 22.83 -4.60
C GLY A 228 -1.64 23.07 -3.66
N ILE A 229 -0.40 22.75 -4.07
CA ILE A 229 0.83 22.96 -3.29
C ILE A 229 1.58 24.15 -3.92
N PRO A 230 1.55 25.35 -3.32
CA PRO A 230 2.14 26.55 -3.91
C PRO A 230 3.61 26.39 -4.29
N GLY A 231 3.98 26.90 -5.46
CA GLY A 231 5.33 26.77 -6.00
C GLY A 231 5.59 25.42 -6.68
N VAL A 232 4.72 24.41 -6.48
CA VAL A 232 4.82 23.10 -7.14
C VAL A 232 3.85 23.02 -8.30
N TRP A 233 4.35 22.67 -9.47
CA TRP A 233 3.59 22.41 -10.69
C TRP A 233 3.88 21.00 -11.18
N ARG A 234 2.86 20.24 -11.59
CA ARG A 234 3.04 18.85 -12.07
C ARG A 234 2.29 18.56 -13.36
N PHE A 235 2.92 17.78 -14.24
CA PHE A 235 2.37 17.30 -15.50
C PHE A 235 2.78 15.85 -15.70
N GLN A 236 1.85 15.03 -16.20
CA GLN A 236 2.12 13.61 -16.42
C GLN A 236 2.30 13.36 -17.91
N ILE A 237 3.41 12.73 -18.28
CA ILE A 237 3.66 12.26 -19.63
C ILE A 237 3.33 10.77 -19.68
N ARG A 238 2.35 10.39 -20.50
CA ARG A 238 1.82 9.02 -20.62
C ARG A 238 1.64 8.66 -22.09
N SER A 239 2.32 7.61 -22.56
CA SER A 239 2.43 7.26 -24.00
C SER A 239 2.77 8.47 -24.89
N GLY A 240 3.61 9.37 -24.35
CA GLY A 240 3.99 10.62 -24.99
C GLY A 240 2.91 11.72 -25.03
N ALA A 241 1.73 11.58 -24.42
CA ALA A 241 0.74 12.65 -24.27
C ALA A 241 0.83 13.32 -22.89
N VAL A 242 0.32 14.55 -22.78
CA VAL A 242 0.10 15.22 -21.49
C VAL A 242 -1.36 15.09 -21.09
N THR A 243 -1.57 14.85 -19.80
CA THR A 243 -2.87 14.86 -19.13
C THR A 243 -2.89 15.92 -18.03
N ILE A 244 -4.01 16.62 -17.87
CA ILE A 244 -4.17 17.70 -16.88
C ILE A 244 -5.18 17.27 -15.81
N CYS A 245 -4.65 16.60 -14.79
CA CYS A 245 -5.47 16.02 -13.74
C CYS A 245 -6.40 17.04 -13.04
N GLY A 246 -7.65 16.63 -12.81
CA GLY A 246 -8.65 17.40 -12.06
C GLY A 246 -9.35 18.46 -12.89
N ASN A 247 -9.45 18.29 -14.21
CA ASN A 247 -10.09 19.25 -15.12
C ASN A 247 -11.58 18.94 -15.39
N GLY A 248 -12.02 17.71 -15.09
CA GLY A 248 -13.37 17.18 -15.29
C GLY A 248 -13.54 16.42 -16.61
N VAL A 249 -12.44 16.04 -17.28
CA VAL A 249 -12.44 15.29 -18.55
C VAL A 249 -11.35 14.24 -18.49
N LEU A 250 -11.75 12.97 -18.47
CA LEU A 250 -10.83 11.82 -18.50
C LEU A 250 -10.02 11.80 -19.81
N GLU A 251 -8.74 12.14 -19.73
CA GLU A 251 -7.79 12.22 -20.83
C GLU A 251 -6.98 10.91 -21.01
N ALA A 252 -6.26 10.80 -22.14
CA ALA A 252 -5.53 9.59 -22.51
C ALA A 252 -4.21 9.47 -21.72
N GLY A 253 -4.27 8.89 -20.53
CA GLY A 253 -3.16 8.75 -19.58
C GLY A 253 -3.61 8.76 -18.11
N GLU A 254 -4.87 9.09 -17.87
CA GLU A 254 -5.50 9.11 -16.54
C GLU A 254 -6.29 7.82 -16.29
N ASP A 255 -6.28 7.34 -15.04
CA ASP A 255 -7.20 6.29 -14.58
C ASP A 255 -8.58 6.89 -14.22
N CYS A 256 -8.60 8.17 -13.84
CA CYS A 256 -9.78 8.94 -13.41
C CYS A 256 -9.60 10.44 -13.68
N ASP A 257 -10.71 11.18 -13.74
CA ASP A 257 -10.77 12.62 -13.46
C ASP A 257 -12.18 12.91 -12.92
N ASP A 258 -12.28 13.56 -11.76
CA ASP A 258 -13.55 13.93 -11.11
C ASP A 258 -13.81 15.46 -11.08
N GLY A 259 -12.92 16.25 -11.70
CA GLY A 259 -12.99 17.71 -11.75
C GLY A 259 -12.28 18.43 -10.61
N ASN A 260 -11.46 17.74 -9.81
CA ASN A 260 -10.61 18.37 -8.81
C ASN A 260 -9.34 17.56 -8.46
N THR A 261 -8.60 17.99 -7.44
CA THR A 261 -7.34 17.34 -7.00
C THR A 261 -7.29 17.12 -5.48
N THR A 262 -8.43 16.84 -4.83
CA THR A 262 -8.50 16.66 -3.36
C THR A 262 -8.28 15.19 -3.00
N PRO A 263 -7.21 14.83 -2.25
CA PRO A 263 -7.02 13.44 -1.87
C PRO A 263 -8.16 12.91 -0.98
N GLY A 264 -8.77 11.80 -1.40
CA GLY A 264 -9.72 10.98 -0.65
C GLY A 264 -11.16 10.97 -1.17
N ASP A 265 -11.49 11.61 -2.28
CA ASP A 265 -12.86 11.69 -2.83
C ASP A 265 -13.15 10.73 -4.01
N GLY A 266 -12.15 10.40 -4.83
CA GLY A 266 -12.22 9.37 -5.86
C GLY A 266 -11.09 9.41 -6.89
N CYS A 267 -10.47 10.57 -7.08
CA CYS A 267 -9.35 10.73 -7.98
C CYS A 267 -8.19 11.50 -7.34
N GLY A 268 -7.01 10.88 -7.31
CA GLY A 268 -5.85 11.50 -6.66
C GLY A 268 -5.30 12.70 -7.43
N ALA A 269 -4.51 13.54 -6.76
CA ALA A 269 -3.81 14.69 -7.36
C ALA A 269 -2.70 14.32 -8.39
N ARG A 270 -2.74 13.10 -8.93
CA ARG A 270 -1.95 12.53 -10.03
C ARG A 270 -2.81 11.62 -10.95
N CYS A 271 -4.13 11.76 -10.90
CA CYS A 271 -5.15 11.06 -11.69
C CYS A 271 -5.00 9.54 -11.84
N ASN A 272 -4.36 8.95 -10.83
CA ASN A 272 -4.49 7.56 -10.45
C ASN A 272 -5.82 7.38 -9.70
N THR A 273 -6.56 6.30 -9.96
CA THR A 273 -7.80 6.02 -9.23
C THR A 273 -7.54 5.91 -7.73
N GLU A 274 -8.07 6.85 -6.95
CA GLU A 274 -8.03 6.76 -5.50
C GLU A 274 -9.13 5.82 -5.04
N ARG A 275 -8.69 4.64 -4.60
CA ARG A 275 -9.61 3.59 -4.14
C ARG A 275 -10.17 4.02 -2.78
N VAL A 276 -11.41 4.50 -2.81
CA VAL A 276 -12.17 4.97 -1.64
C VAL A 276 -11.88 4.10 -0.41
N LEU A 277 -11.49 4.72 0.70
CA LEU A 277 -11.16 4.03 1.94
C LEU A 277 -12.34 3.14 2.40
N GLY A 278 -12.12 1.82 2.45
CA GLY A 278 -13.17 0.81 2.69
C GLY A 278 -13.63 0.04 1.44
N ALA A 279 -13.26 0.46 0.22
CA ALA A 279 -13.53 -0.28 -1.01
C ALA A 279 -12.68 -1.57 -1.09
N GLY A 280 -13.22 -2.61 -1.72
CA GLY A 280 -12.53 -3.89 -1.88
C GLY A 280 -11.42 -3.87 -2.93
N CYS A 281 -10.26 -4.44 -2.60
CA CYS A 281 -9.13 -4.64 -3.52
C CYS A 281 -9.55 -5.53 -4.71
N LEU A 282 -8.93 -5.33 -5.87
CA LEU A 282 -9.29 -6.04 -7.12
C LEU A 282 -8.10 -6.65 -7.86
N PHE A 283 -6.89 -6.10 -7.73
CA PHE A 283 -5.72 -6.56 -8.50
C PHE A 283 -4.41 -6.47 -7.68
N ASP A 284 -3.44 -7.34 -7.97
CA ASP A 284 -2.13 -7.43 -7.30
C ASP A 284 -1.36 -6.10 -7.05
N PRO A 285 -1.45 -5.05 -7.89
CA PRO A 285 -0.84 -3.75 -7.59
C PRO A 285 -1.35 -3.12 -6.29
N ASP A 286 -2.64 -3.31 -5.94
CA ASP A 286 -3.23 -2.82 -4.69
C ASP A 286 -2.39 -3.29 -3.48
N CYS A 287 -1.94 -4.55 -3.50
CA CYS A 287 -1.14 -5.18 -2.45
C CYS A 287 0.30 -4.69 -2.38
N ARG A 288 0.85 -4.11 -3.46
CA ARG A 288 2.23 -3.58 -3.49
C ARG A 288 2.36 -2.18 -2.89
N SER A 289 1.24 -1.47 -2.77
CA SER A 289 1.18 -0.14 -2.16
C SER A 289 1.29 -0.15 -0.63
N GLY A 290 1.06 -1.30 0.01
CA GLY A 290 0.90 -1.43 1.46
C GLY A 290 -0.50 -1.08 1.99
N PHE A 291 -1.39 -0.55 1.14
CA PHE A 291 -2.73 -0.11 1.55
C PHE A 291 -3.84 -1.15 1.38
N CYS A 292 -3.60 -2.27 0.68
CA CYS A 292 -4.56 -3.38 0.65
C CYS A 292 -4.36 -4.32 1.83
N VAL A 293 -5.32 -4.35 2.76
CA VAL A 293 -5.34 -5.22 3.94
C VAL A 293 -6.68 -5.97 3.98
N THR A 294 -6.65 -7.29 4.21
CA THR A 294 -7.85 -8.16 4.23
C THR A 294 -8.75 -8.04 2.98
N GLY A 295 -8.19 -7.62 1.84
CA GLY A 295 -8.94 -7.37 0.61
C GLY A 295 -9.69 -6.04 0.57
N VAL A 296 -9.31 -5.07 1.40
CA VAL A 296 -9.92 -3.73 1.53
C VAL A 296 -8.83 -2.65 1.52
N CYS A 297 -9.11 -1.49 0.92
CA CYS A 297 -8.20 -0.34 0.89
C CYS A 297 -8.23 0.46 2.21
N CYS A 298 -7.07 0.65 2.83
CA CYS A 298 -6.87 1.29 4.14
C CYS A 298 -5.95 2.52 4.09
N ASP A 299 -6.04 3.36 5.13
CA ASP A 299 -5.21 4.56 5.33
C ASP A 299 -3.73 4.27 5.66
N SER A 300 -3.44 3.04 6.06
CA SER A 300 -2.13 2.55 6.46
C SER A 300 -2.09 1.02 6.38
N ALA A 301 -0.89 0.44 6.36
CA ALA A 301 -0.74 -0.99 6.59
C ALA A 301 -1.08 -1.30 8.06
N CYS A 302 -2.04 -2.20 8.29
CA CYS A 302 -2.30 -2.73 9.63
C CYS A 302 -1.18 -3.70 9.99
N VAL A 303 -0.68 -3.62 11.23
CA VAL A 303 0.57 -4.27 11.66
C VAL A 303 0.44 -5.05 12.96
N GLY A 304 -0.74 -5.08 13.56
CA GLY A 304 -1.06 -5.95 14.69
C GLY A 304 -1.93 -7.13 14.29
N ASP A 305 -1.74 -8.27 14.96
CA ASP A 305 -2.42 -9.55 14.69
C ASP A 305 -3.90 -9.54 15.13
N CYS A 306 -4.37 -8.46 15.74
CA CYS A 306 -5.78 -8.15 16.03
C CYS A 306 -6.25 -6.87 15.33
N GLU A 307 -5.76 -6.58 14.12
CA GLU A 307 -6.23 -5.47 13.29
C GLU A 307 -6.82 -5.95 11.95
N PHE A 308 -7.96 -5.37 11.58
CA PHE A 308 -8.52 -5.49 10.22
C PHE A 308 -8.78 -4.12 9.61
N CYS A 309 -8.90 -4.08 8.28
CA CYS A 309 -9.27 -2.87 7.58
C CYS A 309 -10.78 -2.69 7.53
N ALA A 310 -11.32 -1.70 8.26
CA ALA A 310 -12.76 -1.49 8.36
C ALA A 310 -13.42 -1.13 7.01
N PRO A 311 -14.31 -1.97 6.43
CA PRO A 311 -14.88 -1.76 5.09
C PRO A 311 -15.76 -0.51 4.91
N ALA A 312 -16.12 0.18 5.99
CA ALA A 312 -16.91 1.40 5.94
C ALA A 312 -16.06 2.70 5.99
N THR A 313 -14.76 2.59 6.31
CA THR A 313 -13.91 3.76 6.59
C THR A 313 -12.45 3.61 6.15
N GLY A 314 -12.01 2.42 5.73
CA GLY A 314 -10.62 2.11 5.38
C GLY A 314 -9.62 2.51 6.47
N ARG A 315 -9.85 2.07 7.71
CA ARG A 315 -8.92 2.30 8.83
C ARG A 315 -8.68 1.02 9.63
N CYS A 316 -7.43 0.82 10.05
CA CYS A 316 -7.06 -0.27 10.93
C CYS A 316 -7.81 -0.17 12.26
N SER A 317 -8.64 -1.18 12.53
CA SER A 317 -9.57 -1.25 13.66
C SER A 317 -9.36 -2.57 14.43
N PRO A 318 -9.60 -2.61 15.76
CA PRO A 318 -9.52 -3.85 16.53
C PRO A 318 -10.46 -4.91 15.96
N GLU A 319 -9.93 -6.10 15.72
CA GLU A 319 -10.70 -7.27 15.28
C GLU A 319 -11.69 -7.72 16.37
N LEU A 320 -12.78 -8.38 15.96
CA LEU A 320 -13.89 -8.74 16.83
C LEU A 320 -13.46 -9.61 18.01
N SER A 321 -14.11 -9.39 19.16
CA SER A 321 -13.89 -10.19 20.36
C SER A 321 -14.18 -11.67 20.09
N GLY A 322 -13.21 -12.54 20.35
CA GLY A 322 -13.30 -13.98 20.09
C GLY A 322 -12.72 -14.45 18.75
N THR A 323 -12.23 -13.55 17.89
CA THR A 323 -11.47 -13.95 16.69
C THR A 323 -10.07 -14.45 17.08
N PRO A 324 -9.63 -15.65 16.67
CA PRO A 324 -8.27 -16.13 16.94
C PRO A 324 -7.20 -15.27 16.26
N CYS A 325 -6.14 -14.96 17.01
CA CYS A 325 -4.96 -14.23 16.52
C CYS A 325 -3.66 -15.05 16.64
N ARG A 326 -3.63 -16.08 17.50
CA ARG A 326 -2.70 -17.20 17.47
C ARG A 326 -3.50 -18.50 17.45
N ASP A 327 -2.96 -19.54 16.82
CA ASP A 327 -3.54 -20.89 16.79
C ASP A 327 -2.68 -21.83 17.66
N PHE A 328 -3.26 -22.92 18.15
CA PHE A 328 -2.60 -23.78 19.13
C PHE A 328 -1.41 -24.56 18.54
N ALA A 329 -0.24 -24.49 19.18
CA ALA A 329 0.93 -25.29 18.80
C ALA A 329 0.89 -26.74 19.34
N GLY A 330 -0.12 -27.08 20.15
CA GLY A 330 -0.37 -28.43 20.67
C GLY A 330 -1.55 -28.46 21.64
N VAL A 331 -1.91 -29.67 22.12
CA VAL A 331 -3.06 -29.90 23.02
C VAL A 331 -2.97 -29.24 24.41
N CYS A 332 -1.83 -28.60 24.73
CA CYS A 332 -1.61 -27.86 25.98
C CYS A 332 -1.27 -26.39 25.75
N ASP A 333 -1.54 -25.87 24.56
CA ASP A 333 -1.28 -24.50 24.16
C ASP A 333 -2.62 -23.80 23.89
N ALA A 334 -2.90 -22.69 24.57
CA ALA A 334 -4.22 -22.06 24.50
C ALA A 334 -4.39 -21.26 23.21
N ILE A 335 -5.64 -21.07 22.76
CA ILE A 335 -5.94 -20.25 21.58
C ILE A 335 -6.18 -18.79 21.99
N GLU A 336 -5.22 -17.90 21.72
CA GLU A 336 -5.40 -16.47 21.96
C GLU A 336 -6.38 -15.86 20.96
N VAL A 337 -7.39 -15.19 21.53
CA VAL A 337 -8.41 -14.46 20.80
C VAL A 337 -8.31 -12.96 21.08
N CYS A 338 -8.65 -12.15 20.07
CA CYS A 338 -8.79 -10.71 20.23
C CYS A 338 -9.90 -10.39 21.24
N ASP A 339 -9.75 -9.28 21.98
CA ASP A 339 -10.69 -8.81 23.01
C ASP A 339 -11.72 -7.79 22.49
N GLY A 340 -11.64 -7.41 21.20
CA GLY A 340 -12.46 -6.36 20.59
C GLY A 340 -11.98 -4.93 20.83
N VAL A 341 -10.80 -4.73 21.45
CA VAL A 341 -10.30 -3.41 21.88
C VAL A 341 -8.80 -3.21 21.60
N ALA A 342 -7.98 -4.23 21.88
CA ALA A 342 -6.56 -4.27 21.60
C ALA A 342 -6.30 -4.55 20.10
N ARG A 343 -5.15 -4.06 19.62
CA ARG A 343 -4.68 -4.20 18.22
C ARG A 343 -3.64 -5.30 18.04
N SER A 344 -2.98 -5.69 19.12
CA SER A 344 -2.08 -6.85 19.19
C SER A 344 -2.82 -8.04 19.79
N CYS A 345 -2.43 -9.25 19.40
CA CYS A 345 -2.84 -10.46 20.12
C CYS A 345 -2.45 -10.36 21.62
N PRO A 346 -3.21 -11.00 22.53
CA PRO A 346 -2.75 -11.24 23.89
C PRO A 346 -1.39 -11.95 23.94
N PRO A 347 -0.66 -11.90 25.07
CA PRO A 347 0.51 -12.74 25.28
C PRO A 347 0.14 -14.23 25.16
N ASP A 348 1.03 -14.99 24.53
CA ASP A 348 1.07 -16.46 24.46
C ASP A 348 0.94 -17.09 25.88
N LEU A 349 -0.04 -17.96 26.06
CA LEU A 349 -0.34 -18.67 27.30
C LEU A 349 -0.60 -20.17 27.06
N PRO A 350 -0.14 -21.04 27.98
CA PRO A 350 -0.51 -22.46 27.95
C PRO A 350 -1.96 -22.68 28.40
N GLU A 351 -2.55 -23.81 28.02
CA GLU A 351 -3.77 -24.31 28.65
C GLU A 351 -3.57 -24.52 30.17
N PRO A 352 -4.62 -24.40 31.00
CA PRO A 352 -4.50 -24.53 32.45
C PRO A 352 -3.92 -25.88 32.89
N ASP A 353 -3.03 -25.84 33.89
CA ASP A 353 -2.49 -27.05 34.53
C ASP A 353 -3.63 -27.98 35.00
N GLY A 354 -3.63 -29.23 34.54
CA GLY A 354 -4.69 -30.21 34.79
C GLY A 354 -5.72 -30.39 33.67
N THR A 355 -5.65 -29.61 32.58
CA THR A 355 -6.44 -29.85 31.36
C THR A 355 -6.02 -31.17 30.72
N SER A 356 -6.96 -32.03 30.33
CA SER A 356 -6.61 -33.34 29.74
C SER A 356 -6.04 -33.18 28.33
N CYS A 357 -4.99 -33.95 28.03
CA CYS A 357 -4.22 -33.87 26.78
C CYS A 357 -3.98 -35.24 26.13
N THR A 358 -4.87 -36.20 26.40
CA THR A 358 -4.66 -37.63 26.13
C THR A 358 -4.32 -37.97 24.69
N ASP A 359 -3.39 -38.93 24.51
CA ASP A 359 -3.02 -39.52 23.21
C ASP A 359 -3.82 -40.80 22.85
N GLU A 360 -4.85 -41.09 23.65
CA GLU A 360 -5.72 -42.28 23.59
C GLU A 360 -5.06 -43.61 24.05
N ASP A 361 -3.82 -43.63 24.56
CA ASP A 361 -3.20 -44.82 25.19
C ASP A 361 -3.65 -44.99 26.66
N ALA A 362 -4.66 -45.82 26.86
CA ALA A 362 -5.20 -46.18 28.18
C ALA A 362 -4.17 -46.80 29.14
N CYS A 363 -2.99 -47.20 28.67
CA CYS A 363 -1.92 -47.80 29.46
C CYS A 363 -0.84 -46.80 29.92
N ASN A 364 -0.87 -45.55 29.45
CA ASN A 364 -0.02 -44.48 29.99
C ASN A 364 -0.67 -43.80 31.22
N GLY A 365 -2.01 -43.78 31.27
CA GLY A 365 -2.86 -43.22 32.32
C GLY A 365 -3.08 -41.71 32.20
N ASP A 366 -4.32 -41.25 32.45
CA ASP A 366 -4.85 -39.88 32.29
C ASP A 366 -3.79 -38.76 32.20
N GLU A 367 -3.48 -38.34 30.98
CA GLU A 367 -2.48 -37.31 30.69
C GLU A 367 -3.07 -35.91 30.85
N VAL A 368 -2.28 -35.03 31.48
CA VAL A 368 -2.69 -33.64 31.76
C VAL A 368 -1.62 -32.64 31.34
N CYS A 369 -2.07 -31.44 31.00
CA CYS A 369 -1.21 -30.30 30.75
C CYS A 369 -0.52 -29.85 32.04
N PHE A 370 0.77 -29.57 31.96
CA PHE A 370 1.54 -28.90 33.00
C PHE A 370 2.56 -27.96 32.37
N ALA A 371 2.46 -26.66 32.67
CA ALA A 371 3.33 -25.60 32.13
C ALA A 371 3.47 -25.64 30.59
N GLY A 372 2.37 -25.87 29.87
CA GLY A 372 2.33 -25.91 28.40
C GLY A 372 2.83 -27.20 27.75
N SER A 373 3.16 -28.23 28.54
CA SER A 373 3.52 -29.56 28.04
C SER A 373 2.52 -30.60 28.52
N CYS A 374 2.12 -31.53 27.65
CA CYS A 374 1.38 -32.71 28.08
C CYS A 374 2.31 -33.62 28.88
N VAL A 375 1.90 -34.01 30.09
CA VAL A 375 2.62 -34.97 30.93
C VAL A 375 1.78 -36.22 31.12
N LEU A 376 2.41 -37.38 30.85
CA LEU A 376 1.81 -38.69 31.06
C LEU A 376 1.39 -38.86 32.52
N GLY A 377 0.27 -39.53 32.77
CA GLY A 377 -0.22 -39.82 34.11
C GLY A 377 0.52 -40.97 34.78
N SER A 378 -0.24 -41.79 35.50
CA SER A 378 0.27 -43.02 36.13
C SER A 378 -0.43 -44.21 35.48
N PRO A 379 0.31 -45.16 34.86
CA PRO A 379 -0.27 -46.36 34.27
C PRO A 379 -1.22 -47.09 35.23
N PRO A 380 -2.36 -47.61 34.74
CA PRO A 380 -3.27 -48.38 35.57
C PRO A 380 -2.61 -49.69 36.05
N ASP A 381 -2.95 -50.10 37.26
CA ASP A 381 -2.61 -51.43 37.78
C ASP A 381 -3.76 -52.39 37.41
N CYS A 382 -3.46 -53.43 36.64
CA CYS A 382 -4.46 -54.33 36.06
C CYS A 382 -4.65 -55.65 36.83
N ASP A 383 -3.81 -55.93 37.84
CA ASP A 383 -3.90 -57.13 38.68
C ASP A 383 -5.22 -57.14 39.48
N ASP A 384 -6.16 -58.03 39.11
CA ASP A 384 -7.42 -58.20 39.84
C ASP A 384 -7.34 -59.18 41.02
N LEU A 385 -6.13 -59.70 41.28
CA LEU A 385 -5.77 -60.66 42.33
C LEU A 385 -6.41 -62.06 42.18
N ASP A 386 -7.04 -62.39 41.03
CA ASP A 386 -7.41 -63.78 40.73
C ASP A 386 -6.22 -64.51 40.05
N PRO A 387 -5.61 -65.54 40.66
CA PRO A 387 -4.56 -66.33 40.00
C PRO A 387 -5.06 -67.18 38.80
N CYS A 388 -6.35 -67.07 38.44
CA CYS A 388 -6.97 -67.65 37.27
C CYS A 388 -7.11 -66.71 36.05
N THR A 389 -6.74 -65.43 36.15
CA THR A 389 -6.66 -64.47 35.03
C THR A 389 -5.21 -64.28 34.56
N ALA A 390 -5.05 -63.67 33.39
CA ALA A 390 -3.74 -63.26 32.85
C ALA A 390 -3.83 -61.78 32.45
N ASP A 391 -3.26 -60.92 33.28
CA ASP A 391 -3.48 -59.48 33.21
C ASP A 391 -2.51 -58.80 32.25
N ALA A 392 -3.07 -57.97 31.39
CA ALA A 392 -2.34 -57.11 30.46
C ALA A 392 -3.05 -55.76 30.33
N CYS A 393 -2.36 -54.75 29.83
CA CYS A 393 -2.99 -53.53 29.38
C CYS A 393 -2.87 -53.43 27.85
N ASP A 394 -3.99 -53.20 27.19
CA ASP A 394 -4.09 -52.89 25.76
C ASP A 394 -4.35 -51.39 25.58
N PRO A 395 -3.52 -50.64 24.82
CA PRO A 395 -3.64 -49.19 24.68
C PRO A 395 -5.03 -48.68 24.28
N THR A 396 -5.81 -49.46 23.52
CA THR A 396 -7.13 -49.04 23.01
C THR A 396 -8.29 -49.45 23.91
N THR A 397 -8.10 -50.43 24.79
CA THR A 397 -9.20 -51.02 25.60
C THR A 397 -8.93 -51.08 27.11
N GLY A 398 -7.74 -50.70 27.56
CA GLY A 398 -7.34 -50.66 28.97
C GLY A 398 -6.93 -52.02 29.53
N CYS A 399 -7.20 -52.26 30.80
CA CYS A 399 -6.89 -53.53 31.46
C CYS A 399 -7.74 -54.70 30.90
N LEU A 400 -7.05 -55.77 30.50
CA LEU A 400 -7.60 -57.01 29.99
C LEU A 400 -7.09 -58.18 30.84
N ASN A 401 -8.03 -58.87 31.50
CA ASN A 401 -7.72 -59.91 32.48
C ASN A 401 -8.25 -61.24 31.93
N ASP A 402 -7.46 -61.89 31.06
CA ASP A 402 -7.92 -62.98 30.20
C ASP A 402 -8.01 -64.31 30.97
N PRO A 403 -9.17 -64.99 31.06
CA PRO A 403 -9.31 -66.19 31.90
C PRO A 403 -8.46 -67.38 31.43
N ILE A 404 -7.55 -67.85 32.29
CA ILE A 404 -6.64 -68.97 32.03
C ILE A 404 -7.43 -70.28 31.95
N PRO A 405 -7.50 -70.95 30.78
CA PRO A 405 -8.44 -72.06 30.59
C PRO A 405 -8.16 -73.28 31.49
N GLY A 406 -9.12 -73.59 32.36
CA GLY A 406 -9.08 -74.74 33.28
C GLY A 406 -8.76 -74.39 34.73
N CYS A 407 -8.56 -73.12 35.05
CA CYS A 407 -8.50 -72.62 36.43
C CYS A 407 -9.93 -72.43 37.01
N MET A 408 -10.08 -72.49 38.34
CA MET A 408 -11.36 -72.33 39.05
C MET A 408 -11.15 -71.71 40.45
N PRO A 409 -11.77 -70.57 40.77
CA PRO A 409 -11.76 -70.02 42.13
C PRO A 409 -12.66 -70.82 43.10
N ASP A 410 -12.22 -70.89 44.36
CA ASP A 410 -12.59 -71.85 45.42
C ASP A 410 -14.08 -72.25 45.59
N ALA A 411 -14.30 -73.54 45.88
CA ALA A 411 -15.61 -74.12 46.20
C ALA A 411 -15.74 -74.52 47.70
N GLY A 412 -16.75 -73.98 48.39
CA GLY A 412 -17.09 -74.29 49.79
C GLY A 412 -18.45 -75.03 49.95
N PRO A 413 -18.61 -75.95 50.94
CA PRO A 413 -19.78 -76.86 51.00
C PRO A 413 -20.90 -76.49 52.00
N LEU A 414 -22.11 -77.04 51.77
CA LEU A 414 -23.36 -76.85 52.54
C LEU A 414 -23.74 -78.08 53.43
N PRO A 415 -24.53 -77.91 54.52
CA PRO A 415 -25.14 -79.00 55.32
C PRO A 415 -26.69 -79.06 55.31
N ASP A 416 -27.27 -80.12 55.91
CA ASP A 416 -28.64 -80.64 55.63
C ASP A 416 -29.85 -80.21 56.51
N GLY A 417 -31.04 -80.43 55.95
CA GLY A 417 -32.39 -80.08 56.43
C GLY A 417 -33.00 -80.77 57.68
N GLY A 418 -34.17 -80.24 58.08
CA GLY A 418 -35.08 -80.78 59.12
C GLY A 418 -36.49 -80.11 59.07
N PRO A 419 -37.62 -80.76 59.46
CA PRO A 419 -38.96 -80.32 59.01
C PRO A 419 -39.99 -79.87 60.09
N SER A 420 -40.74 -78.80 59.73
CA SER A 420 -42.16 -78.46 60.02
C SER A 420 -42.92 -78.91 61.28
N ASP A 421 -43.57 -77.96 61.96
CA ASP A 421 -45.05 -77.91 62.08
C ASP A 421 -45.53 -76.43 62.23
N GLY A 422 -46.82 -76.14 62.03
CA GLY A 422 -47.31 -74.78 61.70
C GLY A 422 -48.22 -74.05 62.71
N GLY A 423 -48.43 -72.75 62.51
CA GLY A 423 -49.45 -71.96 63.21
C GLY A 423 -49.46 -70.45 62.90
N GLY A 424 -50.65 -69.89 62.70
CA GLY A 424 -50.91 -68.45 62.60
C GLY A 424 -51.03 -67.88 61.18
N VAL A 425 -51.99 -66.98 60.96
CA VAL A 425 -52.18 -66.23 59.71
C VAL A 425 -52.28 -64.74 60.01
N ASP A 426 -51.72 -63.91 59.13
CA ASP A 426 -52.41 -62.75 58.53
C ASP A 426 -51.58 -62.24 57.33
N GLY A 427 -52.19 -61.46 56.43
CA GLY A 427 -51.75 -61.35 55.04
C GLY A 427 -50.75 -60.22 54.69
N GLY A 428 -49.76 -60.57 53.87
CA GLY A 428 -48.87 -59.66 53.13
C GLY A 428 -48.12 -60.46 52.06
N GLY A 429 -47.97 -59.93 50.84
CA GLY A 429 -47.45 -60.68 49.69
C GLY A 429 -45.94 -60.57 49.50
N PHE A 430 -45.31 -61.70 49.15
CA PHE A 430 -43.99 -61.78 48.51
C PHE A 430 -44.05 -61.05 47.14
N ASP A 431 -43.09 -60.19 46.74
CA ASP A 431 -41.62 -60.26 46.71
C ASP A 431 -41.06 -60.82 45.39
N ALA A 432 -40.16 -60.02 44.80
CA ALA A 432 -39.12 -60.37 43.85
C ALA A 432 -37.98 -59.36 44.05
N GLY A 433 -36.74 -59.85 44.16
CA GLY A 433 -35.56 -59.03 44.52
C GLY A 433 -35.09 -58.03 43.44
N THR A 434 -33.96 -57.33 43.64
CA THR A 434 -32.84 -57.66 44.54
C THR A 434 -32.17 -56.44 45.19
N THR A 435 -31.83 -56.58 46.48
CA THR A 435 -30.63 -56.12 47.24
C THR A 435 -29.79 -54.92 46.77
N ASP A 436 -29.18 -54.12 47.65
CA ASP A 436 -29.37 -53.83 49.09
C ASP A 436 -28.55 -52.56 49.43
N ALA A 437 -28.86 -51.82 50.51
CA ALA A 437 -28.16 -50.57 50.85
C ALA A 437 -28.22 -50.16 52.34
N GLY A 438 -27.09 -49.68 52.87
CA GLY A 438 -26.98 -48.96 54.15
C GLY A 438 -25.53 -48.95 54.68
N ALA A 439 -24.99 -47.89 55.29
CA ALA A 439 -25.40 -46.48 55.49
C ALA A 439 -24.11 -45.61 55.48
N ILE A 440 -23.95 -44.35 55.92
CA ILE A 440 -24.61 -43.34 56.80
C ILE A 440 -24.02 -41.95 56.37
N ASP A 441 -24.45 -40.73 56.76
CA ASP A 441 -25.49 -40.16 57.65
C ASP A 441 -25.89 -38.74 57.13
N ALA A 442 -26.50 -37.89 57.96
CA ALA A 442 -26.86 -36.48 57.71
C ALA A 442 -25.68 -35.47 57.75
N GLY A 443 -25.80 -34.20 57.31
CA GLY A 443 -26.89 -33.47 56.63
C GLY A 443 -26.98 -31.96 57.00
N THR A 444 -27.83 -31.18 56.30
CA THR A 444 -28.22 -29.73 56.56
C THR A 444 -27.12 -28.66 56.28
N THR A 445 -27.33 -27.37 55.90
CA THR A 445 -28.42 -26.42 55.45
C THR A 445 -27.75 -25.06 55.12
N ASP A 446 -28.25 -24.03 54.39
CA ASP A 446 -29.40 -23.76 53.48
C ASP A 446 -29.21 -22.37 52.77
N ALA A 447 -29.95 -22.07 51.69
CA ALA A 447 -30.16 -20.79 50.96
C ALA A 447 -28.95 -20.06 50.27
N GLY A 448 -29.09 -19.38 49.10
CA GLY A 448 -30.22 -19.26 48.15
C GLY A 448 -30.04 -18.10 47.13
N VAL A 449 -30.87 -18.06 46.05
CA VAL A 449 -31.11 -16.98 45.01
C VAL A 449 -29.93 -16.50 44.11
N SER A 450 -30.07 -16.11 42.83
CA SER A 450 -31.20 -16.14 41.82
C SER A 450 -30.76 -15.73 40.39
N ASP A 451 -31.41 -16.28 39.34
CA ASP A 451 -31.59 -15.76 37.95
C ASP A 451 -30.33 -15.57 37.02
N ALA A 452 -30.38 -15.57 35.68
CA ALA A 452 -31.45 -15.76 34.68
C ALA A 452 -30.91 -16.20 33.28
N GLY A 453 -31.64 -17.05 32.53
CA GLY A 453 -31.59 -17.20 31.04
C GLY A 453 -30.33 -17.78 30.36
N THR A 454 -30.33 -18.32 29.12
CA THR A 454 -31.38 -18.65 28.12
C THR A 454 -30.90 -19.73 27.11
N THR A 455 -31.79 -20.64 26.66
CA THR A 455 -31.80 -21.40 25.35
C THR A 455 -30.56 -22.23 24.92
N ASP A 456 -30.60 -23.51 24.49
CA ASP A 456 -31.54 -24.28 23.61
C ASP A 456 -31.40 -23.88 22.10
N ALA A 457 -31.23 -24.75 21.08
CA ALA A 457 -31.22 -26.23 21.00
C ALA A 457 -30.47 -26.77 19.74
N GLY A 458 -30.20 -28.09 19.70
CA GLY A 458 -30.03 -28.91 18.48
C GLY A 458 -28.59 -29.12 17.97
N GLY A 459 -28.26 -30.19 17.23
CA GLY A 459 -29.06 -31.36 16.80
C GLY A 459 -28.28 -32.21 15.75
N MET A 460 -28.33 -33.54 15.82
CA MET A 460 -27.42 -34.46 15.09
C MET A 460 -27.95 -34.98 13.73
N ASP A 461 -27.18 -35.92 13.14
CA ASP A 461 -27.51 -36.94 12.10
C ASP A 461 -27.22 -36.53 10.62
N ALA A 462 -26.69 -37.37 9.71
CA ALA A 462 -26.34 -38.81 9.76
C ALA A 462 -25.29 -39.22 8.70
N GLY A 463 -24.61 -40.37 8.90
CA GLY A 463 -24.38 -41.35 7.81
C GLY A 463 -22.99 -41.46 7.14
N VAL A 464 -22.48 -42.69 7.06
CA VAL A 464 -21.32 -43.14 6.25
C VAL A 464 -21.71 -44.49 5.60
N PRO A 465 -21.37 -44.75 4.32
CA PRO A 465 -20.39 -45.82 4.05
C PRO A 465 -19.40 -45.57 2.88
N VAL A 466 -18.38 -46.42 2.85
CA VAL A 466 -17.14 -46.42 2.05
C VAL A 466 -17.26 -46.94 0.60
N ASP A 467 -16.29 -46.58 -0.26
CA ASP A 467 -15.36 -47.47 -0.98
C ASP A 467 -14.57 -46.65 -2.05
N ALA A 468 -13.23 -46.64 -2.13
CA ALA A 468 -12.29 -47.71 -2.55
C ALA A 468 -12.40 -48.05 -4.07
N ALA A 469 -11.34 -48.06 -4.91
CA ALA A 469 -9.91 -47.73 -4.74
C ALA A 469 -9.22 -47.56 -6.13
N LEU A 470 -7.87 -47.60 -6.18
CA LEU A 470 -6.95 -47.82 -7.33
C LEU A 470 -6.30 -46.61 -8.04
N ASP A 471 -5.10 -46.27 -7.57
CA ASP A 471 -3.90 -45.91 -8.37
C ASP A 471 -3.41 -47.19 -9.15
N PRO A 472 -2.54 -47.17 -10.21
CA PRO A 472 -1.61 -46.12 -10.62
C PRO A 472 -1.52 -45.76 -12.13
N GLY A 473 -0.92 -44.59 -12.46
CA GLY A 473 -0.47 -44.33 -13.84
C GLY A 473 -0.06 -42.90 -14.26
N THR A 474 1.15 -42.45 -13.88
CA THR A 474 1.85 -41.33 -14.57
C THR A 474 2.58 -41.79 -15.85
N PRO A 475 3.06 -40.93 -16.79
CA PRO A 475 2.87 -39.47 -16.96
C PRO A 475 2.58 -39.00 -18.42
N ARG A 476 2.58 -37.67 -18.64
CA ARG A 476 2.84 -36.89 -19.89
C ARG A 476 1.67 -36.54 -20.84
N GLY A 477 1.25 -35.27 -20.75
CA GLY A 477 1.66 -34.24 -21.74
C GLY A 477 0.80 -33.99 -22.99
N SER A 478 0.72 -32.69 -23.36
CA SER A 478 -0.02 -32.11 -24.50
C SER A 478 -1.56 -32.14 -24.32
N GLY A 479 -2.33 -31.13 -24.71
CA GLY A 479 -2.03 -29.99 -25.57
C GLY A 479 -2.69 -30.19 -26.93
N ILE A 480 -3.94 -29.75 -27.07
CA ILE A 480 -4.75 -29.87 -28.31
C ILE A 480 -5.44 -28.55 -28.61
N ALA A 481 -5.37 -28.14 -29.88
CA ALA A 481 -6.12 -27.04 -30.47
C ALA A 481 -6.84 -27.53 -31.74
N CYS A 482 -7.62 -26.63 -32.38
CA CYS A 482 -8.35 -26.85 -33.65
C CYS A 482 -9.60 -27.76 -33.51
N ALA A 483 -10.59 -27.72 -34.42
CA ALA A 483 -10.64 -27.08 -35.74
C ALA A 483 -12.04 -26.52 -36.12
N ALA A 484 -12.09 -25.62 -37.11
CA ALA A 484 -13.31 -25.08 -37.70
C ALA A 484 -13.88 -25.95 -38.84
N ARG A 485 -15.14 -25.71 -39.26
CA ARG A 485 -15.78 -26.20 -40.52
C ARG A 485 -17.03 -25.33 -40.89
N PRO A 486 -17.64 -25.41 -42.11
CA PRO A 486 -17.71 -24.19 -42.93
C PRO A 486 -19.04 -23.87 -43.68
N GLY A 487 -19.29 -22.56 -43.86
CA GLY A 487 -19.45 -21.93 -45.19
C GLY A 487 -20.77 -22.03 -45.98
N ARG A 488 -21.30 -20.85 -46.37
CA ARG A 488 -21.83 -20.60 -47.73
C ARG A 488 -21.93 -19.10 -48.05
N ALA A 489 -21.84 -18.75 -49.33
CA ALA A 489 -22.10 -17.40 -49.87
C ALA A 489 -23.48 -17.32 -50.55
N PRO A 490 -23.93 -16.12 -50.95
CA PRO A 490 -23.97 -15.85 -52.39
C PRO A 490 -23.33 -14.50 -52.79
N ALA A 491 -23.37 -14.16 -54.08
CA ALA A 491 -22.58 -13.09 -54.70
C ALA A 491 -23.41 -11.92 -55.24
N GLY A 492 -22.73 -10.79 -55.46
CA GLY A 492 -22.80 -10.12 -56.77
C GLY A 492 -23.32 -8.67 -56.83
N ALA A 493 -22.39 -7.72 -57.01
CA ALA A 493 -22.55 -6.56 -57.89
C ALA A 493 -21.16 -5.98 -58.24
N ALA A 494 -21.05 -5.32 -59.39
CA ALA A 494 -19.84 -4.60 -59.84
C ALA A 494 -20.26 -3.38 -60.70
N LEU A 495 -19.28 -2.66 -61.26
CA LEU A 495 -19.37 -1.37 -61.99
C LEU A 495 -19.52 -0.13 -61.07
N ALA A 496 -18.96 1.04 -61.41
CA ALA A 496 -18.13 1.43 -62.56
C ALA A 496 -17.10 2.52 -62.19
N LEU A 497 -16.14 2.76 -63.11
CA LEU A 497 -15.26 3.93 -63.07
C LEU A 497 -16.07 5.23 -63.30
N PHE A 498 -15.59 6.33 -62.74
CA PHE A 498 -15.53 7.59 -63.48
C PHE A 498 -14.27 8.39 -63.11
N ALA A 499 -13.72 9.10 -64.08
CA ALA A 499 -12.58 10.00 -63.89
C ALA A 499 -12.91 11.38 -64.46
N LEU A 500 -12.63 12.43 -63.68
CA LEU A 500 -12.37 13.83 -64.06
C LEU A 500 -12.13 14.60 -62.73
N GLY A 501 -11.36 15.70 -62.69
CA GLY A 501 -10.61 16.34 -63.76
C GLY A 501 -9.58 17.34 -63.22
N LEU A 502 -8.68 17.77 -64.12
CA LEU A 502 -7.54 18.64 -63.80
C LEU A 502 -7.95 20.13 -63.73
N VAL A 503 -7.62 20.85 -62.65
CA VAL A 503 -7.62 22.33 -62.65
C VAL A 503 -6.34 22.88 -62.02
N LEU A 504 -5.56 23.60 -62.82
CA LEU A 504 -4.37 24.33 -62.40
C LEU A 504 -4.73 25.69 -61.80
N ARG A 505 -3.99 26.14 -60.77
CA ARG A 505 -3.73 27.58 -60.59
C ARG A 505 -2.40 27.89 -59.88
N ARG A 506 -1.36 28.10 -60.69
CA ARG A 506 -0.13 28.81 -60.27
C ARG A 506 -0.36 30.33 -60.32
N ARG A 507 -0.05 31.02 -59.22
CA ARG A 507 0.53 32.37 -59.14
C ARG A 507 1.57 32.29 -58.00
N LYS A 508 2.83 32.74 -58.08
CA LYS A 508 3.44 33.86 -58.83
C LYS A 508 2.78 35.21 -58.53
N ARG A 509 3.20 35.86 -57.44
CA ARG A 509 4.52 36.50 -57.47
C ARG A 509 5.46 35.80 -56.49
#